data_AF-A0A5Y6ABS8-F1
#
_entry.id   AF-A0A5Y6ABS8-F1
#
_cell.length_a   1.000
_cell.length_b   1.000
_cell.length_c   1.000
_cell.angle_alpha   90.00
_cell.angle_beta   90.00
_cell.angle_gamma   90.00
#
_symmetry.space_group_name_H-M   'P 1'
#
loop_
_entity.id
_entity.type
_entity.pdbx_description
1 polymer ?
#
loop_
_entity_poly.entity_id
_entity_poly.type
_entity_poly.pdbx_seq_one_letter_code
_entity_poly.pdbx_strand_id
1 'polypeptide(L)'
;MKVSLVVPVFNEEATIPIFYKTVREFEELKPYEVEIVFINDGSKDATESIINKIAASDPLVIPLSFTRNFGKEPALFAGLDHATGDAV
;
A
#
# COMPACT_ATOMS: atom_id res chain seq x y z
N MET A 1 15.24 11.78 0.38
CA MET A 1 13.87 12.18 0.02
C MET A 1 13.01 10.94 0.11
N LYS A 2 11.91 11.03 0.84
CA LYS A 2 10.94 9.95 1.02
C LYS A 2 9.79 10.13 0.04
N VAL A 3 9.38 9.06 -0.63
CA VAL A 3 8.25 9.08 -1.59
C VAL A 3 7.20 8.08 -1.09
N SER A 4 5.96 8.52 -0.94
CA SER A 4 4.86 7.67 -0.49
C SER A 4 4.00 7.23 -1.68
N LEU A 5 3.98 5.94 -1.97
CA LEU A 5 3.06 5.36 -2.94
C LEU A 5 1.74 5.03 -2.23
N VAL A 6 0.68 5.77 -2.55
CA VAL A 6 -0.66 5.54 -2.02
C VAL A 6 -1.41 4.55 -2.93
N VAL A 7 -1.77 3.39 -2.39
CA VAL A 7 -2.30 2.26 -3.17
C VAL A 7 -3.62 1.74 -2.58
N PRO A 8 -4.77 2.28 -3.01
CA PRO A 8 -6.08 1.74 -2.69
C PRO A 8 -6.30 0.38 -3.36
N VAL A 9 -6.82 -0.60 -2.61
CA VAL A 9 -6.96 -1.99 -3.08
C VAL A 9 -8.26 -2.62 -2.60
N PHE A 10 -8.87 -3.44 -3.46
CA PHE A 10 -10.09 -4.18 -3.16
C PHE A 10 -10.12 -5.51 -3.92
N ASN A 11 -9.98 -6.62 -3.21
CA ASN A 11 -9.86 -7.98 -3.75
C ASN A 11 -8.73 -8.15 -4.78
N GLU A 12 -7.50 -7.81 -4.38
CA GLU A 12 -6.29 -7.80 -5.21
C GLU A 12 -5.24 -8.82 -4.73
N GLU A 13 -5.66 -9.94 -4.12
CA GLU A 13 -4.75 -10.92 -3.50
C GLU A 13 -3.65 -11.44 -4.44
N ALA A 14 -3.94 -11.54 -5.73
CA ALA A 14 -2.98 -11.99 -6.75
C ALA A 14 -1.99 -10.88 -7.17
N THR A 15 -2.42 -9.62 -7.12
CA THR A 15 -1.67 -8.49 -7.67
C THR A 15 -0.72 -7.88 -6.64
N ILE A 16 -1.11 -7.84 -5.37
CA ILE A 16 -0.31 -7.21 -4.30
C ILE A 16 1.14 -7.72 -4.23
N PRO A 17 1.41 -9.05 -4.24
CA PRO A 17 2.80 -9.53 -4.17
C PRO A 17 3.63 -9.12 -5.39
N ILE A 18 3.01 -9.06 -6.57
CA ILE A 18 3.66 -8.66 -7.82
C ILE A 18 4.03 -7.18 -7.74
N PHE A 19 3.06 -6.32 -7.40
CA PHE A 19 3.26 -4.89 -7.24
C PHE A 19 4.38 -4.59 -6.24
N TYR A 20 4.30 -5.18 -5.04
CA TYR A 20 5.31 -5.00 -3.99
C TYR A 20 6.71 -5.36 -4.48
N LYS A 21 6.85 -6.55 -5.09
CA LYS A 21 8.14 -7.01 -5.63
C LYS A 21 8.66 -6.07 -6.71
N THR A 22 7.80 -5.66 -7.65
CA THR A 22 8.18 -4.74 -8.72
C THR A 22 8.68 -3.41 -8.16
N VAL A 23 7.98 -2.80 -7.20
CA VAL A 23 8.40 -1.54 -6.59
C VAL A 23 9.76 -1.70 -5.88
N ARG A 24 9.96 -2.78 -5.14
CA ARG A 24 11.22 -3.02 -4.39
C ARG A 24 12.41 -3.34 -5.28
N GLU A 25 12.18 -3.99 -6.42
CA GLU A 25 13.24 -4.35 -7.37
C GLU A 25 13.50 -3.27 -8.44
N PHE A 26 12.68 -2.22 -8.51
CA PHE A 26 12.84 -1.20 -9.53
C PHE A 26 14.03 -0.27 -9.25
N GLU A 27 15.07 -0.38 -10.08
CA GLU A 27 16.35 0.33 -9.90
C GLU A 27 16.21 1.84 -9.75
N GLU A 28 15.28 2.46 -10.48
CA GLU A 28 15.08 3.92 -10.46
C GLU A 28 14.52 4.43 -9.13
N LEU A 29 13.92 3.54 -8.32
CA LEU A 29 13.39 3.87 -7.01
C LEU A 29 14.40 3.65 -5.87
N LYS A 30 15.50 2.92 -6.10
CA LYS A 30 16.53 2.66 -5.08
C LYS A 30 17.17 3.90 -4.45
N PRO A 31 17.32 5.05 -5.15
CA PRO A 31 17.82 6.27 -4.53
C PRO A 31 16.86 6.91 -3.51
N TYR A 32 15.59 6.49 -3.46
CA TYR A 32 14.56 7.06 -2.60
C TYR A 32 14.18 6.11 -1.46
N GLU A 33 13.73 6.67 -0.34
CA GLU A 33 13.05 5.89 0.68
C GLU A 33 11.58 5.76 0.27
N VAL A 34 11.20 4.60 -0.29
CA VAL A 34 9.85 4.38 -0.81
C VAL A 34 8.95 3.78 0.28
N GLU A 35 8.02 4.57 0.77
CA GLU A 35 6.91 4.12 1.60
C GLU A 35 5.76 3.65 0.70
N ILE A 36 5.11 2.55 1.06
CA ILE A 36 3.93 2.04 0.35
C ILE A 36 2.77 2.02 1.35
N VAL A 37 1.78 2.87 1.14
CA VAL A 37 0.58 2.94 1.96
C VAL A 37 -0.51 2.14 1.25
N PHE A 38 -0.75 0.90 1.68
CA PHE A 38 -1.84 0.09 1.17
C PHE A 38 -3.13 0.41 1.91
N ILE A 39 -4.20 0.72 1.17
CA ILE A 39 -5.52 0.99 1.75
C ILE A 39 -6.49 -0.09 1.28
N ASN A 40 -6.68 -1.10 2.12
CA ASN A 40 -7.65 -2.17 1.91
C ASN A 40 -9.08 -1.65 2.13
N ASP A 41 -9.82 -1.48 1.04
CA ASP A 41 -11.20 -0.98 1.02
C ASP A 41 -12.22 -2.10 1.31
N GLY A 42 -12.01 -2.82 2.42
CA GLY A 42 -12.90 -3.87 2.91
C GLY A 42 -12.98 -5.11 2.01
N SER A 43 -11.83 -5.61 1.54
CA SER A 43 -11.73 -6.84 0.73
C SER A 43 -12.31 -8.06 1.47
N LYS A 44 -12.73 -9.07 0.69
CA LYS A 44 -13.30 -10.33 1.19
C LYS A 44 -12.42 -11.55 0.92
N ASP A 45 -11.35 -11.36 0.18
CA ASP A 45 -10.35 -12.37 -0.17
C ASP A 45 -9.12 -12.26 0.76
N ALA A 46 -7.98 -12.83 0.38
CA ALA A 46 -6.77 -12.81 1.20
C ALA A 46 -5.99 -11.48 1.17
N THR A 47 -6.48 -10.44 0.48
CA THR A 47 -5.78 -9.15 0.28
C THR A 47 -5.22 -8.58 1.59
N GLU A 48 -6.06 -8.47 2.63
CA GLU A 48 -5.65 -7.92 3.93
C GLU A 48 -4.54 -8.76 4.60
N SER A 49 -4.69 -10.08 4.58
CA SER A 49 -3.71 -11.00 5.17
C SER A 49 -2.35 -10.90 4.48
N ILE A 50 -2.36 -10.76 3.15
CA ILE A 50 -1.14 -10.61 2.35
C ILE A 50 -0.44 -9.29 2.68
N ILE A 51 -1.18 -8.18 2.69
CA ILE A 51 -0.65 -6.85 3.03
C ILE A 51 -0.02 -6.85 4.43
N ASN A 52 -0.72 -7.41 5.42
CA ASN A 52 -0.22 -7.48 6.80
C ASN A 52 1.05 -8.34 6.93
N LYS A 53 1.17 -9.43 6.16
CA LYS A 53 2.40 -10.23 6.11
C LYS A 53 3.58 -9.45 5.53
N ILE A 54 3.33 -8.69 4.46
CA ILE A 54 4.37 -7.83 3.86
C ILE A 54 4.81 -6.77 4.86
N ALA A 55 3.86 -6.05 5.49
CA ALA A 55 4.14 -5.03 6.49
C ALA A 55 4.91 -5.56 7.72
N ALA A 56 4.69 -6.81 8.11
CA ALA A 56 5.45 -7.43 9.19
C ALA A 56 6.94 -7.65 8.83
N SER A 57 7.27 -7.74 7.54
CA SER A 57 8.64 -7.95 7.05
C SER A 57 9.31 -6.68 6.53
N ASP A 58 8.53 -5.68 6.16
CA ASP A 58 9.01 -4.42 5.57
C ASP A 58 8.37 -3.22 6.28
N PRO A 59 9.14 -2.49 7.12
CA PRO A 59 8.62 -1.36 7.90
C PRO A 59 8.22 -0.15 7.05
N LEU A 60 8.59 -0.11 5.76
CA LEU A 60 8.15 0.92 4.82
C LEU A 60 6.83 0.56 4.13
N VAL A 61 6.18 -0.54 4.51
CA VAL A 61 4.84 -0.89 4.06
C VAL A 61 3.85 -0.61 5.18
N ILE A 62 2.94 0.34 4.94
CA ILE A 62 1.96 0.82 5.91
C ILE A 62 0.57 0.27 5.54
N PRO A 63 0.01 -0.65 6.33
CA PRO A 63 -1.30 -1.22 6.07
C PRO A 63 -2.41 -0.39 6.72
N LEU A 64 -3.41 0.03 5.93
CA LEU A 64 -4.65 0.63 6.39
C LEU A 64 -5.83 -0.23 5.92
N SER A 65 -6.73 -0.60 6.83
CA SER A 65 -7.92 -1.40 6.50
C SER A 65 -9.19 -0.67 6.90
N PHE A 66 -10.12 -0.56 5.95
CA PHE A 66 -11.48 -0.16 6.26
C PHE A 66 -12.32 -1.34 6.72
N THR A 67 -13.30 -1.08 7.58
CA THR A 67 -14.20 -2.12 8.13
C THR A 67 -15.18 -2.68 7.09
N ARG A 68 -15.36 -1.99 5.95
CA ARG A 68 -16.18 -2.38 4.81
C ARG A 68 -15.74 -1.58 3.58
N ASN A 69 -16.29 -1.91 2.42
CA ASN A 69 -16.07 -1.12 1.21
C ASN A 69 -16.78 0.25 1.30
N PHE A 70 -16.00 1.33 1.10
CA PHE A 70 -16.45 2.72 1.03
C PHE A 70 -16.22 3.35 -0.34
N GLY A 71 -15.42 2.71 -1.21
CA GLY A 71 -15.09 3.19 -2.53
C GLY A 71 -13.67 3.73 -2.63
N LYS A 72 -13.25 3.99 -3.88
CA LYS A 72 -11.87 4.36 -4.21
C LYS A 72 -11.46 5.71 -3.63
N GLU A 73 -12.32 6.71 -3.70
CA GLU A 73 -12.00 8.09 -3.27
C GLU A 73 -11.78 8.19 -1.76
N PRO A 74 -12.62 7.60 -0.89
CA PRO A 74 -12.32 7.53 0.55
C PRO A 74 -11.01 6.81 0.85
N ALA A 75 -10.71 5.70 0.17
CA ALA A 75 -9.48 4.95 0.36
C ALA A 75 -8.24 5.75 -0.06
N LEU A 76 -8.32 6.46 -1.20
CA LEU A 76 -7.28 7.36 -1.65
C LEU A 76 -7.05 8.50 -0.65
N PHE A 77 -8.13 9.13 -0.17
CA PHE A 77 -8.04 10.22 0.80
C PHE A 77 -7.39 9.76 2.12
N ALA A 78 -7.79 8.61 2.65
CA ALA A 78 -7.16 8.04 3.85
C ALA A 78 -5.67 7.77 3.64
N GLY A 79 -5.29 7.26 2.46
CA GLY A 79 -3.90 7.06 2.10
C GLY A 79 -3.09 8.35 2.05
N LEU A 80 -3.64 9.42 1.46
CA LEU A 80 -3.02 10.75 1.44
C LEU A 80 -2.84 11.32 2.85
N ASP A 81 -3.82 11.15 3.73
CA ASP A 81 -3.78 11.64 5.12
C ASP A 81 -2.71 10.93 5.97
N HIS A 82 -2.40 9.67 5.67
CA HIS A 82 -1.40 8.87 6.40
C HIS A 82 -0.02 8.84 5.74
N ALA A 83 0.11 9.34 4.50
CA ALA A 83 1.38 9.40 3.80
C ALA A 83 2.34 10.38 4.50
N THR A 84 3.60 9.97 4.67
CA THR A 84 4.62 10.78 5.37
C THR A 84 5.79 11.20 4.48
N GLY A 85 5.72 10.90 3.19
CA GLY A 85 6.74 11.25 2.21
C GLY A 85 6.83 12.74 1.93
N ASP A 86 8.00 13.17 1.45
CA ASP A 86 8.23 14.51 0.90
C ASP A 86 7.42 14.73 -0.40
N ALA A 87 7.08 13.63 -1.08
CA ALA A 87 6.24 13.58 -2.27
C ALA A 87 5.30 12.36 -2.22
N VAL A 88 4.16 12.49 -2.91
CA VAL A 88 3.14 11.44 -3.06
C VAL A 88 2.81 11.26 -4.54
#